data_AF-A0A2L2ZB20-F1
#
_entry.id   AF-A0A2L2ZB20-F1
#
_cell.length_a   1.000
_cell.length_b   1.000
_cell.length_c   1.000
_cell.angle_alpha   90.00
_cell.angle_beta   90.00
_cell.angle_gamma   90.00
#
_symmetry.space_group_name_H-M   'P 1'
#
loop_
_entity.id
_entity.type
_entity.pdbx_description
1 polymer ?
#
loop_
_entity_poly.entity_id
_entity_poly.type
_entity_poly.pdbx_seq_one_letter_code
_entity_poly.pdbx_strand_id
1 'polypeptide(L)' 'TSNLAPVYNSSIPYAYPIYCGISPGMMIYISGRPSASSNRFTIYFLSGSSHYPPPDFAFDLDARFF' A
#
# COMPACT_ATOMS: atom_id res chain seq x y z
N THR A 1 -14.95 12.90 -9.66
CA THR A 1 -13.80 12.56 -8.78
C THR A 1 -14.35 11.89 -7.54
N SER A 2 -14.26 10.57 -7.41
CA SER A 2 -14.68 9.88 -6.19
C SER A 2 -13.71 10.28 -5.06
N ASN A 3 -14.17 11.14 -4.15
CA ASN A 3 -13.45 11.45 -2.93
C ASN A 3 -13.54 10.19 -2.03
N LEU A 4 -12.52 9.33 -2.09
CA LEU A 4 -12.44 8.17 -1.19
C LEU A 4 -12.20 8.70 0.22
N ALA A 5 -13.01 8.25 1.18
CA ALA A 5 -12.81 8.62 2.57
C ALA A 5 -11.43 8.12 3.04
N PRO A 6 -10.64 8.94 3.75
CA PRO A 6 -9.36 8.53 4.30
C PRO A 6 -9.57 7.40 5.33
N VAL A 7 -8.67 6.41 5.30
CA VAL A 7 -8.63 5.32 6.26
C VAL A 7 -7.65 5.69 7.37
N TYR A 8 -8.10 5.60 8.62
CA TYR A 8 -7.30 5.94 9.79
C TYR A 8 -6.99 4.70 10.64
N ASN A 9 -5.77 4.61 11.14
CA ASN A 9 -5.33 3.59 12.12
C ASN A 9 -5.64 2.14 11.73
N SER A 10 -5.41 1.79 10.46
CA SER A 10 -5.54 0.40 10.00
C SER A 10 -4.55 -0.54 10.68
N SER A 11 -4.98 -1.75 11.01
CA SER A 11 -4.09 -2.84 11.45
C SER A 11 -3.17 -3.30 10.33
N ILE A 12 -1.92 -3.64 10.65
CA ILE A 12 -0.92 -4.16 9.70
C ILE A 12 -0.85 -5.70 9.79
N PRO A 13 -0.79 -6.44 8.67
CA PRO A 13 -0.74 -5.98 7.27
C PRO A 13 -2.08 -5.41 6.79
N TYR A 14 -2.02 -4.30 6.07
CA TYR A 14 -3.19 -3.65 5.48
C TYR A 14 -3.21 -3.86 3.97
N ALA A 15 -4.33 -4.35 3.45
CA ALA A 15 -4.56 -4.53 2.02
C ALA A 15 -5.98 -4.07 1.69
N TYR A 16 -6.11 -3.20 0.68
CA TYR A 16 -7.40 -2.68 0.26
C TYR A 16 -7.39 -2.40 -1.25
N PRO A 17 -8.49 -2.70 -1.98
CA PRO A 17 -8.56 -2.44 -3.41
C PRO A 17 -8.56 -0.94 -3.70
N ILE A 18 -7.73 -0.52 -4.65
CA ILE A 18 -7.80 0.82 -5.23
C ILE A 18 -8.88 0.80 -6.32
N TYR A 19 -10.10 1.19 -5.96
CA TYR A 19 -11.21 1.25 -6.91
C TYR A 19 -10.92 2.23 -8.05
N CYS A 20 -11.33 1.87 -9.26
CA CYS A 20 -11.09 2.61 -10.50
C CYS A 20 -9.62 2.66 -10.96
N GLY A 21 -8.71 1.94 -10.30
CA GLY A 21 -7.31 1.84 -10.70
C GLY A 21 -6.49 3.10 -10.43
N ILE A 22 -5.31 3.18 -11.05
CA ILE A 22 -4.36 4.29 -10.91
C ILE A 22 -4.27 5.03 -12.25
N SER A 23 -4.40 6.35 -12.23
CA SER A 23 -4.33 7.21 -13.42
C SER A 23 -3.23 8.28 -13.30
N PRO A 24 -2.73 8.81 -14.44
CA PRO A 24 -1.78 9.91 -14.41
C PRO A 24 -2.31 11.11 -13.61
N GLY A 25 -1.49 11.65 -12.70
CA GLY A 25 -1.86 12.75 -11.81
C GLY A 25 -2.57 12.33 -10.52
N MET A 26 -2.85 11.03 -10.32
CA MET A 26 -3.36 10.51 -9.04
C MET A 26 -2.28 10.54 -7.96
N MET A 27 -2.67 10.87 -6.73
CA MET A 27 -1.82 10.83 -5.55
C MET A 27 -2.36 9.83 -4.53
N ILE A 28 -1.48 8.98 -4.01
CA ILE A 28 -1.75 8.11 -2.87
C ILE A 28 -0.92 8.62 -1.70
N TYR A 29 -1.59 9.00 -0.61
CA TYR A 29 -0.94 9.55 0.59
C TYR A 29 -0.98 8.53 1.72
N ILE A 30 0.18 8.13 2.22
CA ILE A 30 0.35 7.19 3.33
C ILE A 30 1.15 7.89 4.42
N SER A 31 0.58 7.96 5.63
CA SER A 31 1.20 8.60 6.79
C SER A 31 1.29 7.61 7.94
N GLY A 32 2.43 7.59 8.61
CA GLY A 32 2.68 6.70 9.74
C GLY A 32 4.09 6.85 10.28
N ARG A 33 4.41 6.08 11.32
CA ARG A 33 5.73 6.01 11.93
C ARG A 33 6.16 4.55 12.05
N PRO A 34 7.39 4.19 11.65
CA PRO A 34 7.96 2.87 11.95
C PRO A 34 7.96 2.61 13.46
N SER A 35 7.77 1.36 13.87
CA SER A 35 7.98 0.97 15.27
C SER A 35 9.44 1.14 15.66
N ALA A 36 9.70 1.40 16.94
CA ALA A 36 11.05 1.69 17.44
C ALA A 36 12.08 0.60 17.16
N SER A 37 11.63 -0.66 17.05
CA SER A 37 12.46 -1.83 16.78
C SER A 37 12.26 -2.38 15.35
N SER A 38 11.69 -1.60 14.43
CA SER A 38 11.51 -2.04 13.04
C SER A 38 12.81 -1.94 12.27
N ASN A 39 13.18 -3.01 11.59
CA ASN A 39 14.29 -3.02 10.64
C ASN A 39 13.83 -2.68 9.21
N ARG A 40 12.52 -2.80 8.92
CA ARG A 40 11.96 -2.48 7.60
C ARG A 40 10.44 -2.34 7.60
N PHE A 41 9.91 -1.64 6.61
CA PHE A 41 8.50 -1.75 6.21
C PHE A 41 8.41 -1.75 4.68
N THR A 42 7.36 -2.40 4.16
CA THR A 42 7.13 -2.48 2.72
C THR A 42 5.75 -1.95 2.35
N ILE A 43 5.65 -1.33 1.19
CA ILE A 43 4.40 -0.91 0.57
C ILE A 43 4.38 -1.48 -0.85
N TYR A 44 3.35 -2.27 -1.15
CA TYR A 44 3.17 -2.90 -2.46
C TYR A 44 1.92 -2.36 -3.15
N PHE A 45 2.03 -2.04 -4.44
CA PHE A 45 0.86 -1.97 -5.32
C PHE A 45 0.80 -3.21 -6.19
N LEU A 46 -0.29 -3.94 -6.04
CA LEU A 46 -0.50 -5.25 -6.65
C LEU A 46 -1.50 -5.16 -7.79
N SER A 47 -1.23 -5.86 -8.89
CA SER A 47 -2.19 -6.05 -9.98
C SER A 47 -3.06 -7.27 -9.69
N GLY A 48 -4.07 -7.08 -8.84
CA GLY A 48 -5.00 -8.12 -8.41
C GLY A 48 -4.79 -8.56 -6.97
N SER A 49 -5.61 -9.53 -6.55
CA SER A 49 -5.66 -10.02 -5.16
C SER A 49 -5.78 -11.54 -5.07
N SER A 50 -5.44 -12.26 -6.14
CA SER A 50 -5.53 -13.72 -6.15
C SER A 50 -4.49 -14.33 -5.20
N HIS A 51 -4.86 -15.39 -4.50
CA HIS A 51 -3.88 -16.18 -3.74
C HIS A 51 -3.03 -17.07 -4.65
N TYR A 52 -3.57 -17.48 -5.80
CA TYR A 52 -2.87 -18.33 -6.75
C TYR A 52 -3.41 -18.14 -8.19
N PRO A 53 -2.56 -17.79 -9.18
CA PRO A 53 -1.17 -17.36 -9.01
C PRO A 53 -1.08 -16.10 -8.14
N PRO A 54 0.04 -15.86 -7.44
CA PRO A 54 0.26 -14.61 -6.73
C PRO A 54 0.09 -13.40 -7.66
N PRO A 55 -0.39 -12.25 -7.16
CA PRO A 55 -0.58 -11.07 -8.00
C PRO A 55 0.77 -10.46 -8.37
N ASP A 56 0.83 -9.83 -9.53
CA ASP A 56 2.03 -9.14 -9.98
C ASP A 56 2.28 -7.89 -9.13
N PHE A 57 3.55 -7.63 -8.80
CA PHE A 57 3.99 -6.43 -8.12
C PHE A 57 4.21 -5.30 -9.13
N ALA A 58 3.26 -4.37 -9.22
CA ALA A 58 3.40 -3.20 -10.08
C ALA A 58 4.36 -2.16 -9.50
N PHE A 59 4.42 -2.07 -8.16
CA PHE A 59 5.31 -1.17 -7.43
C PHE A 59 5.69 -1.77 -6.08
N ASP A 60 6.97 -1.63 -5.73
CA ASP A 60 7.56 -2.08 -4.46
C ASP A 60 8.39 -0.94 -3.85
N LEU A 61 7.99 -0.52 -2.64
CA LEU A 61 8.77 0.35 -1.78
C LEU A 61 9.17 -0.43 -0.53
N ASP A 62 10.45 -0.77 -0.42
CA ASP A 62 11.04 -1.48 0.73
C ASP A 62 11.99 -0.54 1.50
N ALA A 63 11.46 0.13 2.51
CA ALA A 63 12.25 1.01 3.37
C ALA A 63 12.95 0.17 4.45
N ARG A 64 14.28 0.27 4.52
CA ARG A 64 15.12 -0.48 5.48
C ARG A 64 15.86 0.47 6.41
N PHE A 65 15.97 0.08 7.69
CA PHE A 65 16.65 0.80 8.75
C PHE A 65 17.83 -0.04 9.24
N PHE A 66 18.97 0.60 9.47
CA PHE A 66 20.24 -0.02 9.87
C PHE A 66 20.87 0.72 11.05
#